data_AF-T1ASW1-F1
#
_entry.id   AF-T1ASW1-F1
#
_cell.length_a   1.000
_cell.length_b   1.000
_cell.length_c   1.000
_cell.angle_alpha   90.00
_cell.angle_beta   90.00
_cell.angle_gamma   90.00
#
_symmetry.space_group_name_H-M   'P 1'
#
loop_
_entity.id
_entity.type
_entity.pdbx_description
1 polymer ?
#
loop_
_entity_poly.entity_id
_entity_poly.type
_entity_poly.pdbx_seq_one_letter_code
_entity_poly.pdbx_strand_id
1 'polypeptide(L)'
;GLSPLAYLGGCLDAEISNRKENEIRRRLQEARFPVAKTLETFDFTALPSLSREKIRTLSEGRAWTERENVLLVGQVGTGKTHIAIALGLEAIKSGARVRFVTAPALIQ
;
A
#
# COMPACT_ATOMS: atom_id res chain seq x y z
N GLY A 1 -30.47 -7.70 -27.93
CA GLY A 1 -29.01 -7.64 -27.81
C GLY A 1 -28.60 -6.26 -27.35
N LEU A 2 -27.42 -6.11 -26.74
CA LEU A 2 -26.85 -4.79 -26.45
C LEU A 2 -26.70 -3.99 -27.75
N SER A 3 -26.87 -2.67 -27.68
CA SER A 3 -26.51 -1.81 -28.82
C SER A 3 -25.00 -1.88 -29.06
N PRO A 4 -24.51 -1.63 -30.29
CA PRO A 4 -23.07 -1.60 -30.57
C PRO A 4 -22.29 -0.66 -29.63
N LEU A 5 -22.88 0.49 -29.28
CA LEU A 5 -22.29 1.43 -28.33
C LEU A 5 -22.24 0.89 -26.90
N ALA A 6 -23.29 0.22 -26.43
CA ALA A 6 -23.31 -0.36 -25.09
C ALA A 6 -22.32 -1.53 -24.96
N TYR A 7 -22.17 -2.33 -26.01
CA TYR A 7 -21.15 -3.39 -26.07
C TYR A 7 -19.73 -2.81 -26.03
N LEU A 8 -19.45 -1.81 -26.89
CA LEU A 8 -18.14 -1.16 -26.91
C LEU A 8 -17.80 -0.49 -25.57
N GLY A 9 -18.77 0.18 -24.94
CA GLY A 9 -18.61 0.77 -23.61
C GLY A 9 -18.18 -0.28 -22.56
N GLY A 10 -18.88 -1.42 -22.51
CA GLY A 10 -18.52 -2.50 -21.60
C GLY A 10 -17.12 -3.09 -21.85
N CYS A 11 -16.70 -3.22 -23.12
CA CYS A 11 -15.34 -3.65 -23.45
C CYS A 11 -14.28 -2.64 -22.98
N LEU A 12 -14.54 -1.34 -23.13
CA LEU A 12 -13.61 -0.29 -22.70
C LEU A 12 -13.49 -0.24 -21.17
N ASP A 13 -14.61 -0.37 -20.44
CA ASP A 13 -14.61 -0.42 -18.97
C ASP A 13 -13.82 -1.63 -18.44
N ALA A 14 -13.98 -2.79 -19.09
CA ALA A 14 -13.23 -3.99 -18.76
C ALA A 14 -11.72 -3.81 -19.00
N GLU A 15 -11.33 -3.20 -20.12
CA GLU A 15 -9.93 -2.92 -20.42
C GLU A 15 -9.30 -1.92 -19.44
N ILE A 16 -10.01 -0.85 -19.09
CA ILE A 16 -9.56 0.13 -18.08
C ILE A 16 -9.32 -0.56 -16.73
N SER A 17 -10.26 -1.42 -16.32
CA SER A 17 -10.16 -2.19 -15.08
C SER A 17 -8.95 -3.14 -15.10
N ASN A 18 -8.77 -3.87 -16.20
CA ASN A 18 -7.65 -4.79 -16.38
C ASN A 18 -6.29 -4.06 -16.34
N ARG A 19 -6.16 -2.90 -17.01
CA ARG A 19 -4.94 -2.08 -16.95
C ARG A 19 -4.61 -1.65 -15.53
N LYS A 20 -5.60 -1.19 -14.77
CA LYS A 20 -5.44 -0.77 -13.37
C LYS A 20 -4.96 -1.93 -12.49
N GLU A 21 -5.56 -3.11 -12.64
CA GLU A 21 -5.12 -4.31 -11.90
C GLU A 21 -3.69 -4.72 -12.25
N ASN A 22 -3.34 -4.72 -13.54
CA ASN A 22 -2.00 -5.05 -14.00
C ASN A 22 -0.96 -4.07 -13.47
N GLU A 23 -1.30 -2.78 -13.40
CA GLU A 23 -0.43 -1.74 -12.84
C GLU A 23 -0.17 -1.95 -11.34
N ILE A 24 -1.23 -2.22 -10.56
CA ILE A 24 -1.12 -2.52 -9.13
C ILE A 24 -0.29 -3.80 -8.91
N ARG A 25 -0.56 -4.87 -9.67
CA ARG A 25 0.16 -6.14 -9.56
C ARG A 25 1.66 -5.97 -9.83
N ARG A 26 2.01 -5.20 -10.87
CA ARG A 26 3.40 -4.88 -11.18
C ARG A 26 4.08 -4.11 -10.05
N ARG A 27 3.43 -3.08 -9.51
CA ARG A 27 3.98 -2.29 -8.38
C ARG A 27 4.17 -3.12 -7.12
N LEU A 28 3.24 -4.04 -6.82
CA LEU A 28 3.37 -4.97 -5.69
C LEU A 28 4.62 -5.85 -5.83
N GLN A 29 4.92 -6.35 -7.04
CA GLN A 29 6.12 -7.13 -7.31
C GLN A 29 7.40 -6.27 -7.18
N GLU A 30 7.39 -5.05 -7.73
CA GLU A 30 8.51 -4.12 -7.66
C GLU A 30 8.85 -3.69 -6.22
N ALA A 31 7.84 -3.66 -5.33
CA ALA A 31 8.00 -3.28 -3.94
C ALA A 31 8.84 -4.24 -3.10
N ARG A 32 8.93 -5.52 -3.50
CA ARG A 32 9.72 -6.56 -2.82
C ARG A 32 9.43 -6.66 -1.32
N PHE A 33 8.16 -6.57 -0.93
CA PHE A 33 7.79 -6.85 0.46
C PHE A 33 8.14 -8.30 0.81
N PRO A 34 8.73 -8.56 2.00
CA PRO A 34 9.07 -9.91 2.41
C PRO A 34 7.83 -10.76 2.73
N VAL A 35 6.74 -10.11 3.14
CA VAL A 35 5.45 -10.71 3.48
C VAL A 35 4.33 -9.72 3.17
N ALA A 36 3.12 -10.22 2.91
CA ALA A 36 1.92 -9.39 2.83
C ALA A 36 1.40 -9.11 4.24
N LYS A 37 1.25 -7.83 4.60
CA LYS A 37 0.71 -7.38 5.89
C LYS A 37 -0.14 -6.15 5.66
N THR A 38 -1.41 -6.20 6.04
CA THR A 38 -2.39 -5.13 5.78
C THR A 38 -2.77 -4.42 7.09
N LEU A 39 -3.41 -3.25 7.01
CA LEU A 39 -3.86 -2.55 8.22
C LEU A 39 -4.97 -3.32 8.95
N GLU A 40 -5.82 -4.04 8.21
CA GLU A 40 -6.92 -4.84 8.77
C GLU A 40 -6.42 -6.03 9.60
N THR A 41 -5.23 -6.54 9.26
CA THR A 41 -4.62 -7.68 9.96
C THR A 41 -3.70 -7.25 11.11
N PHE A 42 -3.57 -5.95 11.37
CA PHE A 42 -2.76 -5.44 12.47
C PHE A 42 -3.56 -5.45 13.78
N ASP A 43 -3.01 -6.13 14.80
CA ASP A 43 -3.59 -6.09 16.14
C ASP A 43 -3.17 -4.83 16.90
N PHE A 44 -3.99 -3.79 16.80
CA PHE A 44 -3.81 -2.56 17.55
C PHE A 44 -4.07 -2.72 19.06
N THR A 45 -4.67 -3.83 19.52
CA THR A 45 -4.83 -4.07 20.97
C THR A 45 -3.51 -4.45 21.62
N ALA A 46 -2.59 -5.05 20.86
CA ALA A 46 -1.24 -5.35 21.30
C ALA A 46 -0.34 -4.10 21.45
N LEU A 47 -0.73 -2.95 20.89
CA LEU A 47 -0.01 -1.68 21.04
C LEU A 47 -0.99 -0.50 21.26
N PRO A 48 -1.59 -0.38 22.47
CA PRO A 48 -2.63 0.62 22.75
C PRO A 48 -2.19 2.08 22.57
N SER A 49 -0.90 2.36 22.71
CA SER A 49 -0.32 3.70 22.54
C SER A 49 -0.24 4.15 21.07
N LEU A 50 -0.43 3.24 20.11
CA LEU A 50 -0.44 3.58 18.69
C LEU A 50 -1.79 4.15 18.29
N SER A 51 -1.82 5.43 17.92
CA SER A 51 -3.03 6.08 17.41
C SER A 51 -3.47 5.45 16.07
N ARG A 52 -4.62 4.78 16.09
CA ARG A 52 -5.29 4.25 14.88
C ARG A 52 -5.62 5.36 13.89
N GLU A 53 -6.07 6.50 14.39
CA GLU A 53 -6.41 7.67 13.59
C GLU A 53 -5.18 8.17 12.82
N LYS A 54 -4.03 8.31 13.50
CA LYS A 54 -2.79 8.73 12.84
C LYS A 54 -2.35 7.75 11.75
N ILE A 55 -2.45 6.44 12.01
CA ILE A 55 -2.13 5.42 11.00
C ILE A 55 -3.09 5.50 9.80
N ARG A 56 -4.38 5.71 10.05
CA ARG A 56 -5.38 5.91 9.01
C ARG A 56 -5.07 7.14 8.17
N THR A 57 -4.80 8.30 8.78
CA THR A 57 -4.43 9.52 8.04
C THR A 57 -3.18 9.31 7.18
N LEU A 58 -2.17 8.61 7.70
CA LEU A 58 -0.98 8.25 6.91
C LEU A 58 -1.33 7.36 5.71
N SER A 59 -2.29 6.44 5.87
CA SER A 59 -2.73 5.53 4.81
C SER A 59 -3.56 6.18 3.70
N GLU A 60 -4.06 7.39 3.91
CA GLU A 60 -4.99 8.04 2.98
C GLU A 60 -4.31 8.69 1.77
N GLY A 61 -2.98 8.80 1.70
CA GLY A 61 -2.33 9.39 0.53
C GLY A 61 -1.31 10.47 0.80
N ARG A 62 -1.54 11.23 1.86
CA ARG A 62 -0.96 12.57 1.98
C ARG A 62 0.54 12.53 2.15
N ALA A 63 1.04 11.65 3.00
CA ALA A 63 2.46 11.53 3.31
C ALA A 63 3.32 11.25 2.08
N TRP A 64 2.91 10.35 1.17
CA TRP A 64 3.69 10.08 -0.05
C TRP A 64 3.44 11.09 -1.17
N THR A 65 2.29 11.77 -1.17
CA THR A 65 2.02 12.87 -2.13
C THR A 65 2.87 14.09 -1.78
N GLU A 66 2.96 14.44 -0.51
CA GLU A 66 3.72 15.58 0.01
C GLU A 66 5.19 15.25 0.32
N ARG A 67 5.63 14.01 0.06
CA ARG A 67 7.00 13.51 0.30
C ARG A 67 7.46 13.67 1.75
N GLU A 68 6.53 13.46 2.69
CA GLU A 68 6.82 13.49 4.12
C GLU A 68 7.61 12.26 4.57
N ASN A 69 8.50 12.46 5.53
CA ASN A 69 9.24 11.37 6.16
C ASN A 69 8.48 10.83 7.37
N VAL A 70 8.19 9.54 7.37
CA VAL A 70 7.54 8.83 8.48
C VAL A 70 8.55 7.94 9.18
N LEU A 71 8.76 8.17 10.48
CA LEU A 71 9.63 7.35 11.31
C LEU A 71 8.81 6.56 12.33
N LEU A 72 8.97 5.24 12.34
CA LEU A 72 8.34 4.35 13.31
C LEU A 72 9.35 4.00 14.41
N VAL A 73 9.13 4.48 15.64
CA VAL A 73 10.02 4.28 16.79
C VAL A 73 9.31 3.48 17.87
N GLY A 74 9.99 2.49 18.43
CA GLY A 74 9.47 1.67 19.52
C GLY A 74 10.25 0.38 19.72
N GLN A 75 9.92 -0.37 20.78
CA GLN A 75 10.57 -1.63 21.14
C GLN A 75 10.49 -2.69 20.03
N VAL A 76 11.42 -3.63 20.01
CA VAL A 76 11.39 -4.76 19.06
C VAL A 76 10.09 -5.56 19.24
N GLY A 77 9.52 -6.07 18.15
CA GLY A 77 8.30 -6.88 18.20
C GLY A 77 6.98 -6.10 18.20
N THR A 78 7.00 -4.76 18.33
CA THR A 78 5.76 -3.94 18.36
C THR A 78 5.09 -3.71 17.00
N GLY A 79 5.45 -4.49 15.98
CA GLY A 79 4.78 -4.45 14.68
C GLY A 79 5.15 -3.28 13.75
N LYS A 80 6.26 -2.58 13.99
CA LYS A 80 6.78 -1.51 13.09
C LYS A 80 6.88 -1.97 11.63
N THR A 81 7.47 -3.14 11.38
CA THR A 81 7.60 -3.71 10.03
C THR A 81 6.24 -3.98 9.40
N HIS A 82 5.26 -4.45 10.19
CA HIS A 82 3.89 -4.67 9.71
C HIS A 82 3.27 -3.35 9.24
N ILE A 83 3.32 -2.31 10.07
CA ILE A 83 2.78 -0.98 9.73
C ILE A 83 3.47 -0.41 8.49
N ALA A 84 4.80 -0.50 8.41
CA ALA A 84 5.55 -0.02 7.24
C ALA A 84 5.12 -0.73 5.94
N ILE A 85 4.94 -2.05 5.98
CA ILE A 85 4.45 -2.83 4.84
C ILE A 85 3.02 -2.42 4.50
N ALA A 86 2.14 -2.34 5.49
CA ALA A 86 0.73 -2.01 5.30
C ALA A 86 0.53 -0.62 4.69
N LEU A 87 1.25 0.39 5.19
CA LEU A 87 1.26 1.74 4.61
C LEU A 87 1.81 1.72 3.17
N GLY A 88 2.84 0.91 2.90
CA GLY A 88 3.36 0.71 1.56
C GLY A 88 2.34 0.07 0.60
N LEU A 89 1.50 -0.85 1.07
CA LEU A 89 0.40 -1.42 0.27
C LEU A 89 -0.65 -0.34 -0.06
N GLU A 90 -1.04 0.49 0.90
CA GLU A 90 -1.98 1.60 0.65
C GLU A 90 -1.40 2.64 -0.31
N ALA A 91 -0.11 2.94 -0.20
CA ALA A 91 0.58 3.80 -1.15
C ALA A 91 0.53 3.22 -2.58
N ILE A 92 0.74 1.92 -2.77
CA ILE A 92 0.63 1.28 -4.09
C ILE A 92 -0.80 1.36 -4.64
N LYS A 93 -1.81 1.11 -3.80
CA LYS A 93 -3.23 1.24 -4.19
C LYS A 93 -3.59 2.66 -4.64
N SER A 94 -2.96 3.67 -4.05
CA SER A 94 -3.11 5.08 -4.45
C SER A 94 -2.29 5.48 -5.69
N GLY A 95 -1.52 4.55 -6.27
CA GLY A 95 -0.75 4.78 -7.49
C GLY A 95 0.73 5.11 -7.29
N ALA A 96 1.22 5.12 -6.05
CA ALA A 96 2.63 5.37 -5.74
C ALA A 96 3.52 4.16 -6.07
N ARG A 97 4.78 4.42 -6.37
CA ARG A 97 5.82 3.38 -6.45
C ARG A 97 6.44 3.21 -5.08
N VAL A 98 6.60 1.97 -4.63
CA VAL A 98 7.15 1.65 -3.32
C VAL A 98 8.31 0.68 -3.49
N ARG A 99 9.29 0.75 -2.59
CA ARG A 99 10.34 -0.23 -2.44
C ARG A 99 10.60 -0.48 -0.97
N PHE A 100 10.56 -1.75 -0.57
CA PHE A 100 10.98 -2.18 0.77
C PHE A 100 12.45 -2.56 0.74
N VAL A 101 13.23 -2.00 1.66
CA VAL A 101 14.66 -2.29 1.83
C VAL A 101 14.97 -2.41 3.31
N THR A 102 15.68 -3.47 3.70
CA THR A 102 16.19 -3.63 5.06
C THR A 102 17.46 -2.81 5.24
N ALA A 103 17.73 -2.29 6.43
CA ALA A 103 18.95 -1.52 6.70
C ALA A 103 20.26 -2.21 6.25
N PRO A 104 20.47 -3.53 6.46
CA PRO A 104 21.66 -4.20 5.95
C PRO A 104 21.83 -4.12 4.42
N ALA A 105 20.73 -4.11 3.67
CA ALA A 105 20.74 -4.04 2.21
C ALA A 105 20.95 -2.60 1.67
N LEU A 106 21.02 -1.59 2.54
CA LEU A 106 21.28 -0.19 2.15
C LEU A 106 22.77 0.19 2.22
N ILE A 107 23.59 -0.60 2.93
CA ILE A 107 24.99 -0.28 3.23
C ILE A 107 25.96 -1.12 2.35
N GLN A 108 25.41 -1.96 1.46
CA GLN A 108 26.16 -2.76 0.48
C GLN A 108 26.16 -2.09 -0.89
#